data_AF-A0A353R332-F1
#
_entry.id   AF-A0A353R332-F1
#
_cell.length_a   1.000
_cell.length_b   1.000
_cell.length_c   1.000
_cell.angle_alpha   90.00
_cell.angle_beta   90.00
_cell.angle_gamma   90.00
#
_symmetry.space_group_name_H-M   'P 1'
#
loop_
_entity.id
_entity.type
_entity.pdbx_description
1 polymer ?
#
loop_
_entity_poly.entity_id
_entity_poly.type
_entity_poly.pdbx_seq_one_letter_code
_entity_poly.pdbx_strand_id
1 'polypeptide(L)'
;MKLPWWTLAPLPPDAAAGEAATARWNSLTKPPGSLGRLERAVTRLAAQQGRITPTLARVHIVVFAGDHGVVQRGVSAYPQVVTSQMLANFAGGGAAIAVLARQLGAELTIVDVGSVHAAHPLPGVLDRRVAHGTADFPQAPAMTAAQTEAALAVGAACVAA
;
A
#
# COMPACT_ATOMS: atom_id res chain seq x y z
N MET A 1 -14.81 -17.21 -19.18
CA MET A 1 -14.16 -16.83 -17.89
C MET A 1 -14.45 -15.36 -17.62
N LYS A 2 -14.84 -14.98 -16.39
CA LYS A 2 -14.91 -13.56 -16.01
C LYS A 2 -13.48 -13.03 -15.87
N LEU A 3 -13.21 -11.84 -16.40
CA LEU A 3 -11.93 -11.16 -16.19
C LEU A 3 -11.75 -10.86 -14.69
N PRO A 4 -10.54 -11.03 -14.13
CA PRO A 4 -10.31 -10.72 -12.73
C PRO A 4 -10.47 -9.22 -12.47
N TRP A 5 -11.01 -8.85 -11.31
CA TRP A 5 -11.40 -7.47 -11.00
C TRP A 5 -10.24 -6.48 -11.10
N TRP A 6 -9.01 -6.89 -10.79
CA TRP A 6 -7.80 -6.04 -10.85
C TRP A 6 -7.33 -5.74 -12.28
N THR A 7 -7.95 -6.35 -13.30
CA THR A 7 -7.69 -6.03 -14.71
C THR A 7 -8.70 -5.03 -15.27
N LEU A 8 -9.74 -4.69 -14.51
CA LEU A 8 -10.72 -3.68 -14.91
C LEU A 8 -10.14 -2.28 -14.66
N ALA A 9 -10.44 -1.35 -15.56
CA ALA A 9 -10.09 0.04 -15.36
C ALA A 9 -10.79 0.58 -14.10
N PRO A 10 -10.08 1.31 -13.22
CA PRO A 10 -10.73 1.97 -12.09
C PRO A 10 -11.69 3.05 -12.59
N LEU A 11 -12.66 3.42 -11.76
CA LEU A 11 -13.50 4.59 -12.04
C LEU A 11 -12.61 5.83 -12.20
N PRO A 12 -12.84 6.65 -13.25
CA PRO A 12 -12.08 7.86 -13.43
C PRO A 12 -12.40 8.84 -12.27
N PRO A 13 -11.44 9.68 -11.85
CA PRO A 13 -11.71 10.79 -10.94
C PRO A 13 -12.80 11.72 -11.49
N ASP A 14 -13.54 12.38 -10.60
CA ASP A 14 -14.56 13.36 -10.96
C ASP A 14 -13.91 14.63 -11.54
N ALA A 15 -14.04 14.79 -12.86
CA ALA A 15 -13.51 15.94 -13.59
C ALA A 15 -14.14 17.25 -13.12
N ALA A 16 -15.45 17.28 -12.87
CA ALA A 16 -16.15 18.49 -12.46
C ALA A 16 -15.69 18.95 -11.06
N ALA A 17 -15.48 18.01 -10.13
CA ALA A 17 -14.91 18.33 -8.82
C ALA A 17 -13.48 18.90 -8.93
N GLY A 18 -12.65 18.35 -9.83
CA GLY A 18 -11.30 18.85 -10.10
C GLY A 18 -11.28 20.25 -10.72
N GLU A 19 -12.16 20.51 -11.69
CA GLU A 19 -12.33 21.83 -12.31
C GLU A 19 -12.80 22.87 -11.28
N ALA A 20 -13.80 22.52 -10.47
CA ALA A 20 -14.31 23.39 -9.42
C ALA A 20 -13.25 23.67 -8.33
N ALA A 21 -12.42 22.69 -7.96
CA ALA A 21 -11.30 22.89 -7.05
C ALA A 21 -10.24 23.84 -7.63
N THR A 22 -9.97 23.74 -8.94
CA THR A 22 -9.06 24.64 -9.66
C THR A 22 -9.61 26.07 -9.71
N ALA A 23 -10.90 26.23 -10.01
CA ALA A 23 -11.57 27.53 -9.99
C ALA A 23 -11.49 28.17 -8.60
N ARG A 24 -11.67 27.39 -7.54
CA ARG A 24 -11.47 27.84 -6.16
C ARG A 24 -10.03 28.29 -5.91
N TRP A 25 -9.02 27.56 -6.37
CA TRP A 25 -7.62 27.99 -6.22
C TRP A 25 -7.35 29.35 -6.86
N ASN A 26 -7.99 29.63 -7.99
CA ASN A 26 -7.84 30.89 -8.72
C ASN A 26 -8.61 32.06 -8.08
N SER A 27 -9.58 31.79 -7.19
CA SER A 27 -10.31 32.83 -6.46
C SER A 27 -9.67 33.20 -5.11
N LEU A 28 -8.71 32.42 -4.62
CA LEU A 28 -8.02 32.74 -3.37
C LEU A 28 -7.08 33.94 -3.54
N THR A 29 -6.86 34.68 -2.46
CA THR A 29 -5.93 35.82 -2.40
C THR A 29 -4.46 35.36 -2.45
N LYS A 30 -4.03 34.89 -3.61
CA LYS A 30 -2.65 34.49 -3.95
C LYS A 30 -2.44 34.68 -5.46
N PRO A 31 -1.20 34.92 -5.94
CA PRO A 31 -0.94 34.85 -7.36
C PRO A 31 -1.31 33.45 -7.91
N PRO A 32 -1.96 33.35 -9.08
CA PRO A 32 -2.30 32.07 -9.68
C PRO A 32 -1.08 31.13 -9.78
N GLY A 33 -1.24 29.89 -9.34
CA GLY A 33 -0.19 28.87 -9.36
C GLY A 33 0.96 29.05 -8.36
N SER A 34 0.94 30.07 -7.50
CA SER A 34 2.04 30.36 -6.55
C SER A 34 2.33 29.24 -5.53
N LEU A 35 1.37 28.35 -5.25
CA LEU A 35 1.60 27.19 -4.37
C LEU A 35 2.00 25.92 -5.14
N GLY A 36 2.14 26.00 -6.46
CA GLY A 36 2.77 25.00 -7.32
C GLY A 36 2.22 23.58 -7.14
N ARG A 37 3.05 22.68 -6.59
CA ARG A 37 2.70 21.26 -6.40
C ARG A 37 1.53 21.06 -5.44
N LEU A 38 1.35 21.95 -4.46
CA LEU A 38 0.28 21.82 -3.48
C LEU A 38 -1.08 21.99 -4.15
N GLU A 39 -1.24 22.98 -5.04
CA GLU A 39 -2.51 23.19 -5.77
C GLU A 39 -2.87 21.94 -6.58
N ARG A 40 -1.89 21.40 -7.31
CA ARG A 40 -2.08 20.19 -8.13
C ARG A 40 -2.44 18.96 -7.29
N ALA A 41 -1.78 18.76 -6.16
CA ALA A 41 -2.04 17.64 -5.27
C ALA A 41 -3.46 17.70 -4.68
N VAL A 42 -3.88 18.88 -4.23
CA VAL A 42 -5.23 19.10 -3.67
C VAL A 42 -6.30 18.98 -4.75
N THR A 43 -6.09 19.54 -5.95
CA THR A 43 -7.02 19.38 -7.08
C THR A 43 -7.17 17.91 -7.48
N ARG A 44 -6.07 17.15 -7.51
CA ARG A 44 -6.15 15.70 -7.79
C ARG A 44 -6.96 14.97 -6.73
N LEU A 45 -6.74 15.29 -5.45
CA LEU A 45 -7.48 14.68 -4.36
C LEU A 45 -8.98 15.07 -4.39
N ALA A 46 -9.29 16.32 -4.77
CA ALA A 46 -10.66 16.79 -4.96
C ALA A 46 -11.41 15.96 -6.00
N ALA A 47 -10.79 15.72 -7.16
CA ALA A 47 -11.33 14.86 -8.21
C ALA A 47 -11.48 13.40 -7.74
N GLN A 48 -10.49 12.86 -7.04
CA GLN A 48 -10.54 11.49 -6.50
C GLN A 48 -11.64 11.30 -5.45
N GLN A 49 -11.97 12.35 -4.70
CA GLN A 49 -12.96 12.33 -3.63
C GLN A 49 -14.33 12.90 -4.03
N GLY A 50 -14.49 13.35 -5.28
CA GLY A 50 -15.73 13.97 -5.77
C GLY A 50 -16.14 15.22 -4.99
N ARG A 51 -15.19 15.99 -4.44
CA ARG A 51 -15.48 17.18 -3.62
C ARG A 51 -14.48 18.30 -3.82
N ILE A 52 -14.97 19.53 -3.88
CA ILE A 52 -14.18 20.75 -4.13
C ILE A 52 -13.10 20.98 -3.04
N THR A 53 -13.47 20.72 -1.78
CA THR A 53 -12.55 20.82 -0.63
C THR A 53 -12.29 19.41 -0.10
N PRO A 54 -11.24 18.73 -0.59
CA PRO A 54 -10.90 17.38 -0.14
C PRO A 54 -10.42 17.39 1.31
N THR A 55 -10.48 16.23 1.98
CA THR A 55 -9.99 16.06 3.35
C THR A 55 -9.21 14.75 3.49
N LEU A 56 -8.28 14.73 4.45
CA LEU A 56 -7.52 13.54 4.84
C LEU A 56 -8.06 13.02 6.17
N ALA A 57 -9.31 12.52 6.16
CA ALA A 57 -10.01 12.10 7.37
C ALA A 57 -9.48 10.78 7.96
N ARG A 58 -9.14 9.81 7.10
CA ARG A 58 -8.54 8.52 7.48
C ARG A 58 -7.33 8.28 6.59
N VAL A 59 -6.13 8.37 7.16
CA VAL A 59 -4.88 7.99 6.49
C VAL A 59 -4.51 6.61 6.99
N HIS A 60 -4.38 5.66 6.07
CA HIS A 60 -4.09 4.27 6.38
C HIS A 60 -2.88 3.80 5.60
N ILE A 61 -1.92 3.22 6.30
CA ILE A 61 -0.69 2.67 5.77
C ILE A 61 -0.77 1.16 5.97
N VAL A 62 -0.64 0.40 4.88
CA VAL A 62 -0.59 -1.06 4.93
C VAL A 62 0.77 -1.54 4.43
N VAL A 63 1.46 -2.32 5.26
CA VAL A 63 2.74 -2.94 4.93
C VAL A 63 2.51 -4.43 4.68
N PHE A 64 2.70 -4.87 3.44
CA PHE A 64 2.66 -6.27 3.08
C PHE A 64 4.07 -6.84 3.08
N ALA A 65 4.32 -7.88 3.87
CA ALA A 65 5.58 -8.59 3.90
C ALA A 65 5.48 -9.95 3.19
N GLY A 66 6.53 -10.32 2.47
CA GLY A 66 6.67 -11.62 1.85
C GLY A 66 8.14 -11.87 1.49
N ASP A 67 8.56 -13.13 1.54
CA ASP A 67 9.91 -13.54 1.21
C ASP A 67 10.02 -13.94 -0.26
N HIS A 68 11.23 -13.82 -0.83
CA HIS A 68 11.48 -14.14 -2.23
C HIS A 68 12.50 -15.26 -2.39
N GLY A 69 12.16 -16.33 -3.12
CA GLY A 69 13.05 -17.48 -3.34
C GLY A 69 14.35 -17.15 -4.05
N VAL A 70 14.39 -16.07 -4.84
CA VAL A 70 15.61 -15.59 -5.53
C VAL A 70 16.74 -15.24 -4.56
N VAL A 71 16.43 -14.99 -3.28
CA VAL A 71 17.43 -14.67 -2.24
C VAL A 71 18.49 -15.77 -2.08
N GLN A 72 18.16 -17.03 -2.40
CA GLN A 72 19.08 -18.16 -2.37
C GLN A 72 20.29 -17.99 -3.31
N ARG A 73 20.22 -17.03 -4.24
CA ARG A 73 21.31 -16.68 -5.16
C ARG A 73 22.28 -15.64 -4.60
N GLY A 74 22.14 -15.23 -3.34
CA GLY A 74 23.04 -14.25 -2.71
C GLY A 74 22.86 -12.82 -3.23
N VAL A 75 21.68 -12.49 -3.75
CA VAL A 75 21.36 -11.17 -4.32
C VAL A 75 20.94 -10.13 -3.27
N SER A 76 20.75 -10.54 -2.01
CA SER A 76 20.32 -9.68 -0.91
C SER A 76 21.50 -9.32 -0.02
N ALA A 77 21.53 -8.07 0.45
CA ALA A 77 22.47 -7.61 1.47
C ALA A 77 22.17 -8.19 2.87
N TYR A 78 20.96 -8.70 3.08
CA TYR A 78 20.49 -9.22 4.36
C TYR A 78 20.02 -10.67 4.27
N PRO A 79 20.22 -11.49 5.32
CA PRO A 79 19.66 -12.83 5.40
C PRO A 79 18.13 -12.85 5.32
N GLN A 80 17.56 -13.93 4.80
CA GLN A 80 16.10 -14.07 4.62
C GLN A 80 15.30 -13.97 5.93
N VAL A 81 15.88 -14.39 7.06
CA VAL A 81 15.23 -14.31 8.39
C VAL A 81 14.90 -12.87 8.83
N VAL A 82 15.56 -11.87 8.22
CA VAL A 82 15.33 -10.45 8.55
C VAL A 82 13.89 -10.03 8.25
N THR A 83 13.20 -10.65 7.29
CA THR A 83 11.78 -10.38 7.01
C THR A 83 10.91 -10.60 8.26
N SER A 84 11.06 -11.74 8.93
CA SER A 84 10.28 -12.07 10.13
C SER A 84 10.68 -11.20 11.34
N GLN A 85 11.96 -10.82 11.45
CA GLN A 85 12.43 -9.87 12.47
C GLN A 85 11.83 -8.47 12.25
N MET A 86 11.74 -8.02 11.00
CA MET A 86 11.14 -6.73 10.65
C MET A 86 9.63 -6.73 10.88
N LEU A 87 8.93 -7.83 10.59
CA LEU A 87 7.52 -7.98 10.96
C LEU A 87 7.27 -7.73 12.45
N ALA A 88 8.08 -8.34 13.32
CA ALA A 88 8.02 -8.10 14.76
C ALA A 88 8.36 -6.64 15.11
N ASN A 89 9.37 -6.05 14.46
CA ASN A 89 9.76 -4.65 14.69
C ASN A 89 8.67 -3.64 14.24
N PHE A 90 7.98 -3.91 13.13
CA PHE A 90 6.86 -3.09 12.67
C PHE A 90 5.71 -3.14 13.68
N ALA A 91 5.31 -4.34 14.11
CA ALA A 91 4.23 -4.53 15.08
C ALA A 91 4.57 -3.97 16.47
N GLY A 92 5.84 -4.06 16.88
CA GLY A 92 6.36 -3.47 18.11
C GLY A 92 6.53 -1.95 18.06
N GLY A 93 6.30 -1.31 16.91
CA GLY A 93 6.35 0.14 16.75
C GLY A 93 7.77 0.74 16.68
N GLY A 94 8.81 -0.10 16.60
CA GLY A 94 10.21 0.32 16.58
C GLY A 94 10.73 0.72 15.19
N ALA A 95 10.01 0.35 14.13
CA ALA A 95 10.37 0.70 12.77
C ALA A 95 10.04 2.16 12.43
N ALA A 96 10.83 2.77 11.53
CA ALA A 96 10.64 4.16 11.10
C ALA A 96 9.21 4.44 10.59
N ILE A 97 8.60 3.50 9.86
CA ILE A 97 7.22 3.64 9.36
C ILE A 97 6.20 3.75 10.50
N ALA A 98 6.41 3.05 11.62
CA ALA A 98 5.53 3.12 12.78
C ALA A 98 5.64 4.46 13.51
N VAL A 99 6.84 5.04 13.56
CA VAL A 99 7.06 6.40 14.08
C VAL A 99 6.35 7.43 13.20
N LEU A 100 6.55 7.36 11.88
CA LEU A 100 5.94 8.29 10.93
C LEU A 100 4.42 8.17 10.90
N ALA A 101 3.87 6.95 10.93
CA ALA A 101 2.43 6.73 11.00
C ALA A 101 1.83 7.41 12.22
N ARG A 102 2.42 7.23 13.40
CA ARG A 102 1.98 7.88 14.64
C ARG A 102 2.08 9.41 14.57
N GLN A 103 3.17 9.95 14.01
CA GLN A 103 3.33 11.40 13.83
C GLN A 103 2.26 12.00 12.90
N LEU A 104 1.81 11.24 11.91
CA LEU A 104 0.76 11.64 10.97
C LEU A 104 -0.66 11.34 11.46
N GLY A 105 -0.81 10.67 12.61
CA GLY A 105 -2.11 10.14 13.05
C GLY A 105 -2.68 9.09 12.08
N ALA A 106 -1.83 8.44 11.30
CA ALA A 106 -2.21 7.42 10.34
C ALA A 106 -2.33 6.05 11.02
N GLU A 107 -3.34 5.29 10.61
CA GLU A 107 -3.46 3.87 10.95
C GLU A 107 -2.33 3.09 10.26
N LEU A 108 -1.70 2.16 10.97
CA LEU A 108 -0.68 1.27 10.42
C LEU A 108 -1.13 -0.18 10.58
N THR A 109 -1.25 -0.89 9.47
CA THR A 109 -1.56 -2.32 9.45
C THR A 109 -0.41 -3.09 8.82
N ILE A 110 0.06 -4.11 9.53
CA ILE A 110 1.11 -5.01 9.06
C ILE A 110 0.48 -6.32 8.65
N VAL A 111 0.76 -6.78 7.44
CA VAL A 111 0.18 -7.99 6.85
C VAL A 111 1.30 -8.88 6.38
N ASP A 112 1.36 -10.11 6.91
CA ASP A 112 2.25 -11.13 6.38
C ASP A 112 1.51 -11.89 5.26
N VAL A 113 1.97 -11.73 4.02
CA VAL A 113 1.40 -12.35 2.82
C VAL A 113 2.25 -13.52 2.34
N GLY A 114 3.48 -13.68 2.84
CA GLY A 114 4.26 -14.86 2.51
C GLY A 114 5.67 -14.93 3.04
N SER A 115 5.88 -14.65 4.33
CA SER A 115 7.18 -14.90 4.96
C SER A 115 7.46 -16.40 5.11
N VAL A 116 8.73 -16.79 5.03
CA VAL A 116 9.18 -18.19 5.17
C VAL A 116 9.30 -18.58 6.65
N HIS A 117 9.77 -17.67 7.51
CA HIS A 117 10.22 -17.99 8.87
C HIS A 117 9.37 -17.37 10.00
N ALA A 118 8.10 -17.02 9.76
CA ALA A 118 7.26 -16.52 10.85
C ALA A 118 7.06 -17.58 11.94
N ALA A 119 7.75 -17.40 13.07
CA ALA A 119 7.60 -18.20 14.26
C ALA A 119 6.27 -17.83 14.94
N HIS A 120 5.25 -18.69 14.81
CA HIS A 120 3.96 -18.57 15.52
C HIS A 120 3.22 -17.22 15.26
N PRO A 121 1.95 -17.05 15.69
CA PRO A 121 1.27 -15.78 15.48
C PRO A 121 2.06 -14.62 16.10
N LEU A 122 2.45 -13.66 15.26
CA LEU A 122 3.09 -12.41 15.67
C LEU A 122 1.99 -11.42 16.10
N PRO A 123 1.93 -11.02 17.39
CA PRO A 123 0.96 -10.03 17.83
C PRO A 123 1.09 -8.73 17.01
N GLY A 124 -0.04 -8.17 16.56
CA GLY A 124 -0.05 -6.95 15.75
C GLY A 124 0.26 -7.15 14.25
N VAL A 125 0.43 -8.39 13.79
CA VAL A 125 0.58 -8.74 12.38
C VAL A 125 -0.64 -9.55 11.92
N LEU A 126 -1.27 -9.13 10.82
CA LEU A 126 -2.30 -9.91 10.16
C LEU A 126 -1.66 -11.04 9.35
N ASP A 127 -1.84 -12.27 9.80
CA ASP A 127 -1.41 -13.45 9.06
C ASP A 127 -2.38 -13.72 7.90
N ARG A 128 -1.90 -13.51 6.67
CA ARG A 128 -2.60 -13.74 5.41
C ARG A 128 -1.67 -14.44 4.42
N ARG A 129 -0.77 -15.29 4.92
CA ARG A 129 0.23 -15.96 4.09
C ARG A 129 -0.44 -16.79 2.99
N VAL A 130 -0.09 -16.46 1.75
CA VAL A 130 -0.53 -17.17 0.54
C VAL A 130 0.41 -18.35 0.22
N ALA A 131 1.69 -18.20 0.57
CA ALA A 131 2.74 -19.20 0.44
C ALA A 131 3.88 -18.90 1.43
N HIS A 132 4.82 -19.83 1.60
CA HIS A 132 6.06 -19.56 2.31
C HIS A 132 7.13 -19.06 1.34
N GLY A 133 7.07 -17.76 1.06
CA GLY A 133 7.89 -17.09 0.06
C GLY A 133 7.49 -17.43 -1.38
N THR A 134 8.04 -16.67 -2.32
CA THR A 134 7.95 -16.98 -3.75
C THR A 134 8.95 -18.05 -4.15
N ALA A 135 8.73 -18.74 -5.27
CA ALA A 135 9.76 -19.54 -5.91
C ALA A 135 10.94 -18.67 -6.39
N ASP A 136 12.07 -19.33 -6.67
CA ASP A 136 13.21 -18.74 -7.37
C ASP A 136 12.84 -18.53 -8.85
N PHE A 137 12.45 -17.29 -9.19
CA PHE A 137 11.86 -16.97 -10.51
C PHE A 137 12.73 -17.29 -11.74
N PRO A 138 14.07 -17.37 -11.67
CA PRO A 138 14.90 -17.88 -12.75
C PRO A 138 14.78 -19.39 -13.00
N GLN A 139 14.13 -20.16 -12.13
CA GLN A 139 13.93 -21.62 -12.29
C GLN A 139 12.48 -22.00 -12.56
N ALA A 140 11.54 -21.31 -11.92
CA ALA A 140 10.11 -21.55 -12.05
C ALA A 140 9.34 -20.24 -11.83
N PRO A 141 8.09 -20.10 -12.28
CA PRO A 141 7.29 -18.92 -11.95
C PRO A 141 7.29 -18.63 -10.44
N ALA A 142 7.46 -17.37 -10.05
CA ALA A 142 7.53 -16.93 -8.65
C ALA A 142 6.33 -17.43 -7.81
N MET A 143 5.17 -17.53 -8.45
CA MET A 143 3.94 -18.03 -7.86
C MET A 143 3.00 -18.54 -8.98
N THR A 144 2.03 -19.36 -8.60
CA THR A 144 0.94 -19.79 -9.48
C THR A 144 -0.06 -18.64 -9.71
N ALA A 145 -0.86 -18.73 -10.77
CA ALA A 145 -1.94 -17.76 -11.00
C ALA A 145 -2.86 -17.65 -9.78
N ALA A 146 -3.29 -18.77 -9.19
CA ALA A 146 -4.14 -18.79 -8.00
C ALA A 146 -3.52 -18.08 -6.78
N GLN A 147 -2.20 -18.20 -6.58
CA GLN A 147 -1.50 -17.46 -5.53
C GLN A 147 -1.47 -15.96 -5.83
N THR A 148 -1.29 -15.55 -7.09
CA THR A 148 -1.43 -14.13 -7.49
C THR A 148 -2.82 -13.60 -7.15
N GLU A 149 -3.88 -14.33 -7.50
CA GLU A 149 -5.26 -13.94 -7.20
C GLU A 149 -5.51 -13.80 -5.69
N ALA A 150 -5.01 -14.77 -4.91
CA ALA A 150 -5.13 -14.75 -3.46
C ALA A 150 -4.38 -13.55 -2.84
N ALA A 151 -3.15 -13.26 -3.29
CA ALA A 151 -2.38 -12.12 -2.79
C ALA A 151 -3.05 -10.77 -3.11
N LEU A 152 -3.61 -10.62 -4.32
CA LEU A 152 -4.38 -9.43 -4.69
C LEU A 152 -5.67 -9.28 -3.89
N ALA A 153 -6.35 -10.39 -3.59
CA ALA A 153 -7.54 -10.40 -2.74
C ALA A 153 -7.22 -9.96 -1.30
N VAL A 154 -6.06 -10.36 -0.75
CA VAL A 154 -5.59 -9.89 0.57
C VAL A 154 -5.42 -8.37 0.57
N GLY A 155 -4.78 -7.82 -0.47
CA GLY A 155 -4.63 -6.37 -0.62
C GLY A 155 -5.97 -5.64 -0.69
N ALA A 156 -6.90 -6.13 -1.51
CA ALA A 156 -8.25 -5.55 -1.63
C ALA A 156 -9.03 -5.57 -0.31
N ALA A 157 -8.93 -6.66 0.45
CA ALA A 157 -9.60 -6.79 1.74
C ALA A 157 -9.08 -5.78 2.78
N CYS A 158 -7.86 -5.24 2.63
CA CYS A 158 -7.30 -4.24 3.54
C CYS A 158 -7.86 -2.83 3.33
N VAL A 159 -8.43 -2.55 2.16
CA VAL A 159 -9.02 -1.22 1.83
C VAL A 159 -10.55 -1.23 1.78
N ALA A 160 -11.19 -2.40 1.73
CA ALA A 160 -12.64 -2.56 1.54
C ALA A 160 -13.50 -2.34 2.82
N ALA A 161 -13.12 -1.40 3.71
CA ALA A 161 -13.84 -1.08 4.94
C ALA A 161 -14.35 0.37 5.00
#